data_AF-A0A0B8QJS7-F1
#
_entry.id   AF-A0A0B8QJS7-F1
#
_cell.length_a   1.000
_cell.length_b   1.000
_cell.length_c   1.000
_cell.angle_alpha   90.00
_cell.angle_beta   90.00
_cell.angle_gamma   90.00
#
_symmetry.space_group_name_H-M   'P 1'
#
loop_
_entity.id
_entity.type
_entity.pdbx_description
1 polymer ?
#
loop_
_entity_poly.entity_id
_entity_poly.type
_entity_poly.pdbx_seq_one_letter_code
_entity_poly.pdbx_strand_id
1 'polypeptide(L)'
;MRIIAATHQDLESLVHAGDFREDLFHRLNVIRVHIPSLRERKQDIEKLALHFLNLAAEELGVEVKTLSQDAIDILTRLSWPGNVRQLENTCRWLTVMASGSEILPSDLPQELVEEKSLANTSENANWQAQLEKWHAPHSRPVRQNYSLTPSLNLSASCLRLPEPYQWPQAGSG
;
A
#
# COMPACT_ATOMS: atom_id res chain seq x y z
N MET A 1 27.41 -9.10 -19.28
CA MET A 1 26.16 -8.67 -18.61
C MET A 1 26.04 -9.39 -17.28
N ARG A 2 25.59 -8.69 -16.22
CA ARG A 2 25.23 -9.29 -14.92
C ARG A 2 23.72 -9.17 -14.75
N ILE A 3 23.04 -10.29 -14.50
CA ILE A 3 21.58 -10.33 -14.38
C ILE A 3 21.23 -10.56 -12.90
N ILE A 4 20.25 -9.81 -12.39
CA ILE A 4 19.68 -9.96 -11.04
C ILE A 4 18.17 -10.05 -11.21
N ALA A 5 17.55 -11.08 -10.63
CA ALA A 5 16.12 -11.28 -10.64
C ALA A 5 15.62 -11.46 -9.20
N ALA A 6 14.43 -10.93 -8.89
CA ALA A 6 13.80 -11.06 -7.58
C ALA A 6 12.32 -11.42 -7.77
N THR A 7 11.83 -12.37 -6.99
CA THR A 7 10.42 -12.81 -7.01
C THR A 7 9.97 -13.18 -5.60
N HIS A 8 8.68 -12.97 -5.32
CA HIS A 8 8.02 -13.42 -4.10
C HIS A 8 7.38 -14.81 -4.25
N GLN A 9 7.28 -15.30 -5.49
CA GLN A 9 6.67 -16.58 -5.81
C GLN A 9 7.74 -17.68 -5.78
N ASP A 10 7.35 -18.86 -5.31
CA ASP A 10 8.23 -20.01 -5.36
C ASP A 10 8.35 -20.55 -6.79
N LEU A 11 9.48 -20.23 -7.43
CA LEU A 11 9.76 -20.67 -8.80
C LEU A 11 9.88 -22.18 -8.91
N GLU A 12 10.25 -22.89 -7.84
CA GLU A 12 10.39 -24.35 -7.88
C GLU A 12 9.03 -25.01 -8.06
N SER A 13 8.04 -24.57 -7.28
CA SER A 13 6.64 -24.97 -7.46
C SER A 13 6.08 -24.64 -8.85
N LEU A 14 6.42 -23.47 -9.40
CA LEU A 14 5.96 -23.05 -10.74
C LEU A 14 6.61 -23.84 -11.89
N VAL A 15 7.87 -24.28 -11.72
CA VAL A 15 8.52 -25.19 -12.66
C VAL A 15 7.84 -26.56 -12.62
N HIS A 16 7.52 -27.07 -11.43
CA HIS A 16 6.82 -28.35 -11.28
C HIS A 16 5.40 -28.31 -11.88
N ALA A 17 4.71 -27.17 -11.79
CA ALA A 17 3.40 -26.96 -12.38
C ALA A 17 3.42 -26.79 -13.92
N GLY A 18 4.61 -26.63 -14.53
CA GLY A 18 4.77 -26.41 -15.97
C GLY A 18 4.56 -24.96 -16.44
N ASP A 19 4.26 -24.05 -15.51
CA ASP A 19 4.05 -22.61 -15.79
C ASP A 19 5.37 -21.84 -15.96
N PHE A 20 6.49 -22.44 -15.55
CA PHE A 20 7.82 -21.82 -15.70
C PHE A 20 8.83 -22.74 -16.37
N ARG A 21 9.67 -22.15 -17.21
CA ARG A 21 10.70 -22.87 -17.97
C ARG A 21 11.84 -23.34 -17.06
N GLU A 22 12.07 -24.65 -17.06
CA GLU A 22 13.12 -25.32 -16.29
C GLU A 22 14.54 -24.84 -16.68
N ASP A 23 14.80 -24.63 -17.96
CA ASP A 23 16.11 -24.17 -18.45
C ASP A 23 16.51 -22.78 -17.94
N LEU A 24 15.52 -21.91 -17.74
CA LEU A 24 15.71 -20.58 -17.18
C LEU A 24 15.89 -20.62 -15.66
N PHE A 25 15.14 -21.49 -14.98
CA PHE A 25 15.26 -21.71 -13.54
C PHE A 25 16.68 -22.11 -13.15
N HIS A 26 17.27 -23.10 -13.82
CA HIS A 26 18.64 -23.54 -13.51
C HIS A 26 19.71 -22.48 -13.77
N ARG A 27 19.45 -21.52 -14.67
CA ARG A 27 20.38 -20.40 -14.97
C ARG A 27 20.24 -19.24 -13.98
N LEU A 28 19.05 -19.00 -13.47
CA LEU A 28 18.79 -17.95 -12.46
C LEU A 28 19.15 -18.43 -11.06
N ASN A 29 18.94 -19.71 -10.78
CA ASN A 29 19.09 -20.31 -9.47
C ASN A 29 20.54 -20.78 -9.16
N VAL A 30 21.53 -19.93 -9.43
CA VAL A 30 22.94 -20.23 -9.14
C VAL A 30 23.31 -19.83 -7.72
N ILE A 31 22.82 -18.67 -7.26
CA ILE A 31 22.99 -18.17 -5.89
C ILE A 31 21.65 -17.61 -5.43
N ARG A 32 20.95 -18.30 -4.52
CA ARG A 32 19.74 -17.77 -3.89
C ARG A 32 20.11 -16.92 -2.68
N VAL A 33 19.57 -15.71 -2.65
CA VAL A 33 19.56 -14.88 -1.44
C VAL A 33 18.14 -14.87 -0.90
N HIS A 34 17.93 -15.50 0.25
CA HIS A 34 16.66 -15.41 0.97
C HIS A 34 16.63 -14.09 1.74
N ILE A 35 15.56 -13.32 1.54
CA ILE A 35 15.36 -12.06 2.26
C ILE A 35 14.44 -12.37 3.44
N PRO A 36 14.96 -12.36 4.69
CA PRO A 36 14.12 -12.62 5.85
C PRO A 36 13.06 -11.52 6.00
N SER A 37 11.92 -11.90 6.53
CA SER A 37 10.86 -10.96 6.90
C SER A 37 11.35 -9.97 7.96
N LEU A 38 10.73 -8.79 8.05
CA LEU A 38 11.10 -7.79 9.05
C LEU A 38 10.91 -8.32 10.49
N ARG A 39 9.94 -9.22 10.69
CA ARG A 39 9.66 -9.88 11.97
C ARG A 39 10.83 -10.74 12.47
N GLU A 40 11.62 -11.32 11.57
CA GLU A 40 12.78 -12.15 11.94
C GLU A 40 14.00 -11.28 12.35
N ARG A 41 14.03 -10.01 11.94
CA ARG A 41 15.12 -9.05 12.21
C ARG A 41 14.65 -7.80 12.95
N LYS A 42 14.05 -8.01 14.13
CA LYS A 42 13.48 -6.92 14.94
C LYS A 42 14.51 -5.85 15.34
N GLN A 43 15.78 -6.23 15.47
CA GLN A 43 16.89 -5.34 15.83
C GLN A 43 17.16 -4.26 14.75
N ASP A 44 16.73 -4.50 13.51
CA ASP A 44 16.89 -3.54 12.42
C ASP A 44 15.73 -2.53 12.36
N ILE A 45 14.61 -2.79 13.04
CA ILE A 45 13.39 -1.96 12.96
C ILE A 45 13.68 -0.53 13.41
N GLU A 46 14.39 -0.35 14.52
CA GLU A 46 14.75 0.97 15.05
C GLU A 46 15.59 1.75 14.03
N LYS A 47 16.67 1.14 13.52
CA LYS A 47 17.59 1.77 12.56
C LYS A 47 16.87 2.11 11.25
N LEU A 48 16.02 1.21 10.77
CA LEU A 48 15.22 1.43 9.57
C LEU A 48 14.18 2.54 9.78
N ALA A 49 13.50 2.56 10.92
CA ALA A 49 12.53 3.61 11.23
C ALA A 49 13.18 4.99 11.27
N LEU A 50 14.33 5.12 11.94
CA LEU A 50 15.12 6.36 11.95
C LEU A 50 15.59 6.75 10.55
N HIS A 51 16.03 5.80 9.73
CA HIS A 51 16.42 6.07 8.35
C HIS A 51 15.25 6.57 7.50
N PHE A 52 14.08 5.93 7.58
CA PHE A 52 12.90 6.35 6.81
C PHE A 52 12.32 7.67 7.29
N LEU A 53 12.40 7.99 8.58
CA LEU A 53 12.03 9.31 9.08
C LEU A 53 12.94 10.41 8.53
N ASN A 54 14.26 10.17 8.49
CA ASN A 54 15.21 11.09 7.86
C ASN A 54 14.90 11.26 6.37
N LEU A 55 14.71 10.16 5.65
CA LEU A 55 14.41 10.19 4.22
C LEU A 55 13.11 10.95 3.94
N ALA A 56 12.04 10.66 4.70
CA ALA A 56 10.76 11.34 4.55
C ALA A 56 10.86 12.85 4.90
N ALA A 57 11.67 13.21 5.91
CA ALA A 57 11.90 14.60 6.26
C ALA A 57 12.65 15.36 5.16
N GLU A 58 13.66 14.74 4.55
CA GLU A 58 14.39 15.29 3.40
C GLU A 58 13.48 15.45 2.16
N GLU A 59 12.66 14.44 1.85
CA GLU A 59 11.70 14.49 0.74
C GLU A 59 10.64 15.60 0.91
N LEU A 60 10.18 15.83 2.14
CA LEU A 60 9.14 16.82 2.45
C LEU A 60 9.73 18.20 2.80
N GLY A 61 11.05 18.33 2.94
CA GLY A 61 11.72 19.55 3.37
C GLY A 61 11.34 20.00 4.78
N VAL A 62 11.06 19.06 5.69
CA VAL A 62 10.70 19.33 7.08
C VAL A 62 11.83 18.90 8.03
N GLU A 63 11.77 19.35 9.29
CA GLU A 63 12.71 18.89 10.30
C GLU A 63 12.54 17.40 10.58
N VAL A 64 13.67 16.71 10.77
CA VAL A 64 13.70 15.30 11.13
C VAL A 64 13.10 15.14 12.52
N LYS A 65 12.09 14.27 12.63
CA LYS A 65 11.49 13.92 13.92
C LYS A 65 12.28 12.82 14.62
N THR A 66 12.40 12.94 15.93
CA THR A 66 12.96 11.90 16.79
C THR A 66 11.87 10.96 17.29
N LEU A 67 12.18 9.67 17.40
CA LEU A 67 11.30 8.68 18.02
C LEU A 67 11.58 8.60 19.51
N SER A 68 10.53 8.60 20.34
CA SER A 68 10.68 8.29 21.76
C SER A 68 10.97 6.81 21.97
N GLN A 69 11.62 6.46 23.08
CA GLN A 69 11.96 5.08 23.39
C GLN A 69 10.72 4.17 23.49
N ASP A 70 9.62 4.68 24.06
CA ASP A 70 8.35 3.94 24.15
C ASP A 70 7.76 3.65 22.76
N ALA A 71 7.88 4.60 21.82
CA ALA A 71 7.43 4.39 20.45
C ALA A 71 8.25 3.31 19.73
N ILE A 72 9.58 3.32 19.90
CA ILE A 72 10.49 2.29 19.35
C ILE A 72 10.12 0.90 19.88
N ASP A 73 9.87 0.81 21.20
CA ASP A 73 9.46 -0.42 21.85
C ASP A 73 8.17 -1.00 21.26
N ILE A 74 7.19 -0.14 20.98
CA ILE A 74 5.94 -0.54 20.35
C ILE A 74 6.20 -1.02 18.92
N LEU A 75 6.90 -0.22 18.10
CA LEU A 75 7.22 -0.56 16.71
C LEU A 75 7.97 -1.90 16.60
N THR A 76 8.84 -2.21 17.56
CA THR A 76 9.62 -3.46 17.61
C THR A 76 8.77 -4.68 17.98
N ARG A 77 7.69 -4.48 18.75
CA ARG A 77 6.76 -5.56 19.14
C ARG A 77 5.77 -5.92 18.04
N LEU A 78 5.56 -5.04 17.06
CA LEU A 78 4.63 -5.25 15.96
C LEU A 78 5.10 -6.33 14.97
N SER A 79 4.12 -6.87 14.24
CA SER A 79 4.28 -8.01 13.35
C SER A 79 4.73 -7.64 11.93
N TRP A 80 4.42 -6.41 11.49
CA TRP A 80 4.72 -5.86 10.17
C TRP A 80 4.40 -6.81 9.01
N PRO A 81 3.13 -7.18 8.76
CA PRO A 81 2.75 -8.04 7.62
C PRO A 81 3.22 -7.50 6.26
N GLY A 82 3.26 -6.18 6.08
CA GLY A 82 3.80 -5.54 4.88
C GLY A 82 5.31 -5.32 4.88
N ASN A 83 6.03 -5.90 5.85
CA ASN A 83 7.48 -5.78 6.05
C ASN A 83 7.96 -4.32 6.00
N VAL A 84 9.07 -4.08 5.29
CA VAL A 84 9.76 -2.79 5.20
C VAL A 84 8.88 -1.71 4.55
N ARG A 85 8.02 -2.08 3.58
CA ARG A 85 7.13 -1.11 2.91
C ARG A 85 6.08 -0.54 3.86
N GLN A 86 5.53 -1.37 4.74
CA GLN A 86 4.58 -0.90 5.75
C GLN A 86 5.27 0.03 6.75
N LEU A 87 6.48 -0.32 7.20
CA LEU A 87 7.27 0.55 8.07
C LEU A 87 7.57 1.91 7.42
N GLU A 88 8.02 1.91 6.18
CA GLU A 88 8.30 3.13 5.41
C GLU A 88 7.07 4.03 5.30
N ASN A 89 5.91 3.46 4.91
CA ASN A 89 4.67 4.20 4.80
C ASN A 89 4.22 4.79 6.13
N THR A 90 4.34 4.02 7.22
CA THR A 90 4.05 4.50 8.57
C THR A 90 4.96 5.66 8.95
N CYS A 91 6.27 5.56 8.71
CA CYS A 91 7.22 6.63 8.97
C CYS A 91 6.89 7.91 8.18
N ARG A 92 6.59 7.79 6.88
CA ARG A 92 6.19 8.93 6.04
C ARG A 92 4.90 9.57 6.56
N TRP A 93 3.92 8.77 6.97
CA TRP A 93 2.68 9.27 7.57
C TRP A 93 2.93 9.99 8.90
N LEU A 94 3.79 9.45 9.78
CA LEU A 94 4.17 10.09 11.05
C LEU A 94 4.88 11.44 10.84
N THR A 95 5.70 11.56 9.80
CA THR A 95 6.34 12.83 9.43
C THR A 95 5.30 13.91 9.10
N VAL A 96 4.15 13.55 8.54
CA VAL A 96 3.08 14.51 8.22
C VAL A 96 2.14 14.75 9.41
N MET A 97 1.80 13.70 10.17
CA MET A 97 0.72 13.74 11.15
C MET A 97 1.17 14.13 12.57
N ALA A 98 2.38 13.74 12.99
CA ALA A 98 2.85 14.09 14.31
C ALA A 98 3.05 15.62 14.40
N SER A 99 2.49 16.28 15.40
CA SER A 99 2.59 17.73 15.50
C SER A 99 3.90 18.19 16.16
N GLY A 100 4.58 17.30 16.89
CA GLY A 100 5.82 17.57 17.60
C GLY A 100 7.08 17.13 16.86
N SER A 101 8.24 17.64 17.31
CA SER A 101 9.57 17.17 16.91
C SER A 101 9.88 15.77 17.43
N GLU A 102 9.21 15.34 18.50
CA GLU A 102 9.28 13.99 19.06
C GLU A 102 7.97 13.23 18.77
N ILE A 103 8.10 12.01 18.24
CA ILE A 103 7.00 11.09 17.98
C ILE A 103 6.75 10.26 19.25
N LEU A 104 5.56 10.42 19.82
CA LEU A 104 5.11 9.70 21.00
C LEU A 104 4.28 8.46 20.61
N PRO A 105 4.09 7.50 21.53
CA PRO A 105 3.19 6.37 21.33
C PRO A 105 1.77 6.77 20.91
N SER A 106 1.30 7.93 21.38
CA SER A 106 -0.02 8.48 21.09
C SER A 106 -0.19 8.93 19.63
N ASP A 107 0.91 9.23 18.95
CA ASP A 107 0.90 9.65 17.54
C ASP A 107 0.90 8.44 16.59
N LEU A 108 1.14 7.23 17.10
CA LEU A 108 1.12 6.02 16.29
C LEU A 108 -0.32 5.69 15.86
N PRO A 109 -0.55 5.31 14.59
CA PRO A 109 -1.88 4.94 14.15
C PRO A 109 -2.39 3.74 14.95
N GLN A 110 -3.60 3.86 15.52
CA GLN A 110 -4.23 2.79 16.30
C GLN A 110 -4.44 1.52 15.49
N GLU A 111 -4.55 1.64 14.16
CA GLU A 111 -4.70 0.53 13.22
C GLU A 111 -3.52 -0.47 13.29
N LEU A 112 -2.30 0.03 13.52
CA LEU A 112 -1.12 -0.82 13.73
C LEU A 112 -1.17 -1.58 15.07
N VAL A 113 -1.83 -0.99 16.07
CA VAL A 113 -2.00 -1.58 17.41
C VAL A 113 -3.16 -2.58 17.42
N GLU A 114 -4.22 -2.31 16.65
CA GLU A 114 -5.45 -3.11 16.55
C GLU A 114 -5.34 -4.30 15.59
N GLU A 115 -4.37 -4.34 14.66
CA GLU A 115 -4.14 -5.47 13.75
C GLU A 115 -3.94 -6.82 14.48
N LYS A 116 -3.54 -6.79 15.77
CA LYS A 116 -3.49 -7.97 16.64
C LYS A 116 -4.87 -8.65 16.82
N SER A 117 -5.95 -7.90 16.59
CA SER A 117 -7.35 -8.32 16.71
C SER A 117 -7.90 -8.87 15.38
N LEU A 118 -7.49 -8.28 14.25
CA LEU A 118 -8.01 -8.62 12.91
C LEU A 118 -7.31 -9.83 12.27
N ALA A 119 -6.07 -10.12 12.66
CA ALA A 119 -5.35 -11.31 12.16
C ALA A 119 -6.02 -12.65 12.53
N ASN A 120 -6.94 -12.65 13.51
CA ASN A 120 -7.78 -13.80 13.87
C ASN A 120 -9.13 -13.85 13.12
N THR A 121 -9.42 -12.89 12.24
CA THR A 121 -10.66 -12.85 11.42
C THR A 121 -10.35 -13.15 9.95
N SER A 122 -9.51 -14.14 9.71
CA SER A 122 -9.28 -14.69 8.37
C SER A 122 -9.95 -16.05 8.28
N GLU A 123 -11.27 -16.06 8.16
CA GLU A 123 -12.09 -17.10 7.50
C GLU A 123 -13.56 -16.63 7.57
N ASN A 124 -14.15 -16.23 6.44
CA ASN A 124 -15.58 -15.89 6.24
C ASN A 124 -16.17 -14.52 6.65
N ALA A 125 -15.38 -13.44 6.76
CA ALA A 125 -15.97 -12.09 6.74
C ALA A 125 -16.25 -11.65 5.30
N ASN A 126 -17.46 -11.92 4.82
CA ASN A 126 -17.96 -11.51 3.50
C ASN A 126 -17.97 -9.97 3.36
N TRP A 127 -16.87 -9.42 2.88
CA TRP A 127 -16.65 -7.98 2.65
C TRP A 127 -17.75 -7.32 1.81
N GLN A 128 -18.38 -8.08 0.90
CA GLN A 128 -19.50 -7.62 0.08
C GLN A 128 -20.72 -7.25 0.94
N ALA A 129 -21.03 -8.07 1.94
CA ALA A 129 -22.14 -7.81 2.88
C ALA A 129 -21.85 -6.61 3.81
N GLN A 130 -20.58 -6.38 4.13
CA GLN A 130 -20.17 -5.21 4.91
C GLN A 130 -20.30 -3.91 4.10
N LEU A 131 -20.01 -3.97 2.79
CA LEU A 131 -20.16 -2.83 1.88
C LEU A 131 -21.63 -2.44 1.66
N GLU A 132 -22.52 -3.43 1.49
CA GLU A 132 -23.97 -3.20 1.39
C GLU A 132 -24.53 -2.54 2.65
N LYS A 133 -24.07 -2.96 3.83
CA LYS A 133 -24.47 -2.36 5.11
C LYS A 133 -24.06 -0.88 5.21
N TRP A 134 -22.94 -0.51 4.60
CA TRP A 134 -22.43 0.86 4.58
C TRP A 134 -23.19 1.75 3.59
N HIS A 135 -23.71 1.17 2.51
CA HIS A 135 -24.60 1.86 1.54
C HIS A 135 -26.02 2.12 2.07
N ALA A 136 -26.36 1.69 3.29
CA ALA A 136 -27.66 1.96 3.90
C ALA A 136 -27.87 3.49 4.07
N PRO A 137 -28.98 4.04 3.53
CA PRO A 137 -29.09 5.47 3.25
C PRO A 137 -29.28 6.30 4.51
N HIS A 138 -28.18 6.91 4.99
CA HIS A 138 -28.24 8.10 5.86
C HIS A 138 -28.17 9.40 5.04
N SER A 139 -28.35 9.32 3.72
CA SER A 139 -28.44 10.49 2.86
C SER A 139 -29.73 11.26 3.14
N ARG A 140 -29.64 12.28 4.00
CA ARG A 140 -30.59 13.40 4.01
C ARG A 140 -30.83 13.83 2.56
N PRO A 141 -32.09 14.03 2.12
CA PRO A 141 -32.36 14.40 0.74
C PRO A 141 -31.78 15.80 0.47
N VAL A 142 -30.67 15.84 -0.26
CA VAL A 142 -30.19 17.08 -0.89
C VAL A 142 -31.17 17.40 -2.01
N ARG A 143 -32.02 18.43 -1.80
CA ARG A 143 -32.92 18.95 -2.83
C ARG A 143 -32.09 19.42 -4.03
N GLN A 144 -32.13 18.67 -5.12
CA GLN A 144 -31.73 19.16 -6.44
C GLN A 144 -32.92 19.89 -7.07
N ASN A 145 -32.86 21.22 -7.09
CA ASN A 145 -33.69 22.03 -7.97
C ASN A 145 -33.04 22.05 -9.36
N TYR A 146 -33.46 21.14 -10.24
CA TYR A 146 -33.35 21.35 -11.68
C TYR A 146 -34.72 21.10 -12.28
N SER A 147 -35.43 22.20 -12.56
CA SER A 147 -36.68 22.20 -13.30
C SER A 147 -36.43 21.77 -14.74
N LEU A 148 -36.92 20.59 -15.12
CA LEU A 148 -37.09 20.19 -16.52
C LEU A 148 -38.53 20.48 -16.93
N THR A 149 -38.71 21.44 -17.84
CA THR A 149 -39.92 21.56 -18.66
C THR A 149 -40.00 20.36 -19.63
N PRO A 150 -41.20 19.82 -19.93
CA PRO A 150 -41.34 18.62 -20.72
C PRO A 150 -41.44 18.92 -22.22
N SER A 151 -41.19 17.86 -23.01
CA SER A 151 -41.45 17.72 -24.45
C SER A 151 -40.33 18.33 -25.32
N LEU A 152 -39.71 17.64 -26.28
CA LEU A 152 -40.25 16.68 -27.25
C LEU A 152 -39.09 15.88 -27.91
N ASN A 153 -39.33 14.58 -28.09
CA ASN A 153 -38.96 13.76 -29.25
C ASN A 153 -37.50 13.37 -29.61
N LEU A 154 -37.39 12.06 -29.83
CA LEU A 154 -36.55 11.30 -30.77
C LEU A 154 -35.20 10.75 -30.28
N SER A 155 -35.23 9.44 -30.00
CA SER A 155 -34.21 8.43 -30.35
C SER A 155 -32.77 8.69 -29.89
N ALA A 156 -32.46 8.32 -28.65
CA ALA A 156 -31.09 8.24 -28.16
C ALA A 156 -30.49 6.86 -28.47
N SER A 157 -29.72 6.81 -29.57
CA SER A 157 -28.62 5.86 -29.73
C SER A 157 -27.58 6.14 -28.65
N CYS A 158 -27.58 5.37 -27.55
CA CYS A 158 -26.53 5.44 -26.54
C CYS A 158 -25.70 4.16 -26.59
N LEU A 159 -24.60 4.20 -27.35
CA LEU A 159 -23.40 3.39 -27.13
C LEU A 159 -22.28 3.90 -28.03
N ARG A 160 -21.46 4.84 -27.52
CA ARG A 160 -20.07 4.98 -27.95
C ARG A 160 -19.23 5.62 -26.85
N LEU A 161 -18.35 4.82 -26.29
CA LEU A 161 -17.24 5.17 -25.40
C LEU A 161 -16.30 6.17 -26.12
N PRO A 162 -15.64 7.11 -25.39
CA PRO A 162 -14.52 7.86 -25.94
C PRO A 162 -13.19 7.09 -25.77
N GLU A 163 -12.49 6.92 -26.89
CA GLU A 163 -11.13 6.36 -27.05
C GLU A 163 -10.01 7.33 -26.56
N PRO A 164 -8.75 6.86 -26.41
CA PRO A 164 -7.76 7.39 -25.48
C PRO A 164 -6.79 8.43 -26.05
N TYR A 165 -6.15 9.11 -25.11
CA TYR A 165 -5.01 10.04 -25.22
C TYR A 165 -3.94 9.64 -26.28
N GLN A 166 -3.60 10.57 -27.17
CA GLN A 166 -2.42 10.53 -28.02
C GLN A 166 -1.35 11.52 -27.53
N TRP A 167 -0.12 11.04 -27.34
CA TRP A 167 1.07 11.86 -27.01
C TRP A 167 1.62 12.57 -28.26
N PRO A 168 2.15 13.81 -28.15
CA PRO A 168 2.73 14.50 -29.30
C PRO A 168 4.16 14.01 -29.60
N GLN A 169 4.40 13.57 -30.84
CA GLN A 169 5.75 13.32 -31.37
C GLN A 169 6.37 14.62 -31.89
N ALA A 170 7.60 14.86 -31.48
CA ALA A 170 8.44 15.99 -31.84
C ALA A 170 8.77 16.00 -33.35
N GLY A 171 8.90 17.20 -33.92
CA GLY A 171 9.29 17.42 -35.31
C GLY A 171 10.77 17.16 -35.59
N SER A 172 11.09 16.89 -36.84
CA SER A 172 12.37 17.21 -37.48
C SER A 172 12.15 17.27 -38.98
N GLY A 173 12.67 18.33 -39.60
CA GLY A 173 12.78 18.46 -41.05
C GLY A 173 13.98 17.72 -41.63
#